data_AF-A0A395HVD0-F1
#
_entry.id   AF-A0A395HVD0-F1
#
_cell.length_a   1.000
_cell.length_b   1.000
_cell.length_c   1.000
_cell.angle_alpha   90.00
_cell.angle_beta   90.00
_cell.angle_gamma   90.00
#
_symmetry.space_group_name_H-M   'P 1'
#
loop_
_entity.id
_entity.type
_entity.pdbx_description
1 polymer ?
#
loop_
_entity_poly.entity_id
_entity_poly.type
_entity_poly.pdbx_seq_one_letter_code
_entity_poly.pdbx_strand_id
1 'polypeptide(L)'
;MAIQLGDLPPELIIKCAEYTDPQSLWNWARTCKGYMILFRGVLKEIRQCALVSYRPYLYTWQPLLEAVRNGEYKQVEKALVRFHIDPNSYDQSGRPLLHTAVPCKQLEIARLLLYHGASPDDPYFYGAVDCWCRRPTVEDASMLELLMDAGARVSGLSNPHSLLRSLITIPFEYAFLNRAVRYFLVPDPLKSGVLGVHFNVDMAIKQGTVNFMRVFLTLEPNLLQYRWKKRDNPNEEDDPITRAISYDRWDIAHCLREFAPRNAKNESS
;
A
#
# COMPACT_ATOMS: atom_id res chain seq x y z
N MET A 1 -11.03 -32.96 -42.18
CA MET A 1 -12.32 -33.00 -41.45
C MET A 1 -12.29 -31.91 -40.40
N ALA A 2 -13.21 -30.95 -40.45
CA ALA A 2 -13.38 -29.99 -39.36
C ALA A 2 -14.18 -30.69 -38.26
N ILE A 3 -13.56 -30.91 -37.10
CA ILE A 3 -14.24 -31.45 -35.92
C ILE A 3 -15.21 -30.37 -35.45
N GLN A 4 -16.51 -30.65 -35.44
CA GLN A 4 -17.47 -29.69 -34.88
C GLN A 4 -17.49 -29.81 -33.36
N LEU A 5 -17.68 -28.68 -32.68
CA LEU A 5 -17.69 -28.63 -31.22
C LEU A 5 -18.79 -29.51 -30.58
N GLY A 6 -19.86 -29.81 -31.34
CA GLY A 6 -20.94 -30.70 -30.92
C GLY A 6 -20.58 -32.19 -30.95
N ASP A 7 -19.52 -32.57 -31.65
CA ASP A 7 -19.05 -33.96 -31.76
C ASP A 7 -18.05 -34.33 -30.65
N LEU A 8 -17.63 -33.35 -29.85
CA LEU A 8 -16.74 -33.57 -28.71
C LEU A 8 -17.51 -34.19 -27.53
N PRO A 9 -16.89 -35.12 -26.79
CA PRO A 9 -17.48 -35.64 -25.57
C PRO A 9 -17.65 -34.54 -24.52
N PRO A 10 -18.71 -34.60 -23.70
CA PRO A 10 -19.07 -33.54 -22.75
C PRO A 10 -17.95 -33.24 -21.75
N GLU A 11 -17.10 -34.21 -21.39
CA GLU A 11 -15.96 -33.98 -20.51
C GLU A 11 -14.92 -33.04 -21.13
N LEU A 12 -14.66 -33.17 -22.44
CA LEU A 12 -13.72 -32.29 -23.15
C LEU A 12 -14.31 -30.89 -23.33
N ILE A 13 -15.62 -30.79 -23.58
CA ILE A 13 -16.31 -29.49 -23.71
C ILE A 13 -16.27 -28.74 -22.37
N ILE A 14 -16.49 -29.44 -21.24
CA ILE A 14 -16.34 -28.86 -19.90
C ILE A 14 -14.89 -28.42 -19.67
N LYS A 15 -13.91 -29.25 -20.02
CA LYS A 15 -12.51 -28.90 -19.86
C LYS A 15 -12.14 -27.67 -20.68
N CYS A 16 -12.63 -27.55 -21.92
CA CYS A 16 -12.46 -26.33 -22.71
C CYS A 16 -13.07 -25.12 -21.99
N ALA A 17 -14.30 -25.25 -21.49
CA ALA A 17 -14.98 -24.21 -20.73
C ALA A 17 -14.26 -23.75 -19.46
N GLU A 18 -13.43 -24.59 -18.85
CA GLU A 18 -12.61 -24.21 -17.69
C GLU A 18 -11.44 -23.28 -18.03
N TYR A 19 -10.95 -23.30 -19.27
CA TYR A 19 -9.86 -22.43 -19.73
C TYR A 19 -10.36 -21.22 -20.53
N THR A 20 -11.67 -21.13 -20.79
CA THR A 20 -12.27 -20.01 -21.50
C THR A 20 -12.50 -18.84 -20.53
N ASP A 21 -12.31 -17.60 -21.00
CA ASP A 21 -12.62 -16.42 -20.18
C ASP A 21 -14.11 -16.40 -19.77
N PRO A 22 -14.44 -15.79 -18.60
CA PRO A 22 -15.80 -15.80 -18.06
C PRO A 22 -16.88 -15.27 -19.00
N GLN A 23 -16.53 -14.29 -19.85
CA GLN A 23 -17.48 -13.63 -20.76
C GLN A 23 -17.79 -14.53 -21.96
N SER A 24 -16.76 -15.11 -22.57
CA SER A 24 -16.91 -16.08 -23.66
C SER A 24 -17.63 -17.35 -23.19
N LEU A 25 -17.37 -17.83 -21.97
CA LEU A 25 -18.12 -18.97 -21.41
C LEU A 25 -19.61 -18.63 -21.23
N TRP A 26 -19.91 -17.42 -20.75
CA TRP A 26 -21.29 -16.95 -20.65
C TRP A 26 -21.98 -16.91 -22.02
N ASN A 27 -21.26 -16.45 -23.05
CA ASN A 27 -21.76 -16.45 -24.42
C ASN A 27 -22.01 -17.87 -24.92
N TRP A 28 -21.07 -18.80 -24.70
CA TRP A 28 -21.22 -20.23 -25.03
C TRP A 28 -22.45 -20.85 -24.38
N ALA A 29 -22.65 -20.61 -23.09
CA ALA A 29 -23.80 -21.16 -22.36
C ALA A 29 -25.15 -20.68 -22.89
N ARG A 30 -25.19 -19.47 -23.46
CA ARG A 30 -26.40 -18.89 -24.06
C ARG A 30 -26.73 -19.41 -25.46
N THR A 31 -25.78 -20.06 -26.14
CA THR A 31 -26.01 -20.56 -27.50
C THR A 31 -27.04 -21.69 -27.54
N CYS A 32 -27.04 -22.61 -26.57
CA CYS A 32 -28.01 -23.71 -26.53
C CYS A 32 -28.28 -24.22 -25.10
N LYS A 33 -29.47 -24.81 -24.90
CA LYS A 33 -29.92 -25.34 -23.60
C LYS A 33 -29.01 -26.45 -23.07
N GLY A 34 -28.42 -27.26 -23.95
CA GLY A 34 -27.47 -28.32 -23.58
C GLY A 34 -26.21 -27.77 -22.92
N TYR A 35 -25.58 -26.76 -23.53
CA TYR A 35 -24.43 -26.06 -22.94
C TYR A 35 -24.78 -25.31 -21.67
N MET A 36 -25.97 -24.71 -21.56
CA MET A 36 -26.41 -24.09 -20.31
C MET A 36 -26.49 -25.10 -19.15
N ILE A 37 -26.89 -26.35 -19.41
CA ILE A 37 -26.95 -27.41 -18.40
C ILE A 37 -25.55 -27.93 -18.08
N LEU A 38 -24.74 -28.20 -19.11
CA LEU A 38 -23.36 -28.67 -19.00
C LEU A 38 -22.48 -27.70 -18.20
N PHE A 39 -22.53 -26.40 -18.53
CA PHE A 39 -21.73 -25.38 -17.87
C PHE A 39 -22.34 -24.87 -16.57
N ARG A 40 -23.51 -25.36 -16.14
CA ARG A 40 -24.22 -24.85 -14.96
C ARG A 40 -23.35 -24.86 -13.70
N GLY A 41 -22.54 -25.91 -13.52
CA GLY A 41 -21.56 -26.00 -12.43
C GLY A 41 -20.47 -24.93 -12.53
N VAL A 42 -19.80 -24.86 -13.67
CA VAL A 42 -18.71 -23.89 -13.93
C VAL A 42 -19.22 -22.44 -13.83
N LEU A 43 -20.39 -22.14 -14.38
CA LEU A 43 -21.03 -20.81 -14.28
C LEU A 43 -21.42 -20.45 -12.84
N LYS A 44 -21.78 -21.43 -12.00
CA LYS A 44 -22.04 -21.20 -10.57
C LYS A 44 -20.74 -20.84 -9.85
N GLU A 45 -19.65 -21.53 -10.16
CA GLU A 45 -18.33 -21.24 -9.59
C GLU A 45 -17.79 -19.88 -10.06
N ILE A 46 -17.91 -19.57 -11.34
CA ILE A 46 -17.54 -18.25 -11.88
C ILE A 46 -18.35 -17.15 -11.22
N ARG A 47 -19.65 -17.36 -10.98
CA ARG A 47 -20.47 -16.38 -10.25
C ARG A 47 -19.98 -16.11 -8.84
N GLN A 48 -19.37 -17.09 -8.17
CA GLN A 48 -18.74 -16.90 -6.85
C GLN A 48 -17.40 -16.17 -6.95
N CYS A 49 -16.75 -16.21 -8.11
CA CYS A 49 -15.51 -15.47 -8.38
C CYS A 49 -15.74 -14.18 -9.20
N ALA A 50 -16.99 -13.85 -9.56
CA ALA A 50 -17.29 -12.76 -10.47
C ALA A 50 -17.18 -11.40 -9.76
N LEU A 51 -16.68 -10.40 -10.49
CA LEU A 51 -16.54 -9.03 -10.00
C LEU A 51 -17.87 -8.27 -10.00
N VAL A 52 -18.77 -8.57 -10.93
CA VAL A 52 -20.09 -7.93 -11.02
C VAL A 52 -21.13 -8.98 -11.44
N SER A 53 -22.13 -9.21 -10.60
CA SER A 53 -23.41 -9.78 -11.06
C SER A 53 -24.16 -8.67 -11.80
N TYR A 54 -24.25 -8.71 -13.13
CA TYR A 54 -25.04 -7.73 -13.89
C TYR A 54 -26.53 -7.85 -13.52
N ARG A 55 -26.97 -7.07 -12.52
CA ARG A 55 -28.37 -6.84 -12.20
C ARG A 55 -28.60 -5.33 -12.13
N PRO A 56 -29.39 -4.75 -13.05
CA PRO A 56 -29.44 -3.30 -13.23
C PRO A 56 -30.08 -2.50 -12.09
N TYR A 57 -30.55 -3.11 -10.98
CA TYR A 57 -31.37 -2.39 -9.98
C TYR A 57 -31.19 -2.81 -8.51
N LEU A 58 -30.21 -3.62 -8.12
CA LEU A 58 -30.00 -4.03 -6.72
C LEU A 58 -28.51 -4.15 -6.44
N TYR A 59 -28.08 -3.67 -5.26
CA TYR A 59 -26.75 -3.86 -4.66
C TYR A 59 -25.99 -5.00 -5.33
N THR A 60 -25.12 -4.61 -6.25
CA THR A 60 -24.42 -5.54 -7.12
C THR A 60 -23.42 -6.30 -6.26
N TRP A 61 -23.77 -7.53 -5.90
CA TRP A 61 -22.94 -8.40 -5.08
C TRP A 61 -21.61 -8.68 -5.82
N GLN A 62 -20.48 -8.40 -5.16
CA GLN A 62 -19.11 -8.60 -5.68
C GLN A 62 -18.41 -9.67 -4.84
N PRO A 63 -18.67 -10.96 -5.07
CA PRO A 63 -18.17 -12.01 -4.20
C PRO A 63 -16.63 -12.11 -4.20
N LEU A 64 -15.96 -11.79 -5.32
CA LEU A 64 -14.49 -11.71 -5.32
C LEU A 64 -13.97 -10.57 -4.44
N LEU A 65 -14.66 -9.42 -4.42
CA LEU A 65 -14.29 -8.32 -3.53
C LEU A 65 -14.47 -8.70 -2.06
N GLU A 66 -15.53 -9.43 -1.74
CA GLU A 66 -15.79 -9.93 -0.39
C GLU A 66 -14.73 -10.96 0.03
N ALA A 67 -14.36 -11.88 -0.87
CA ALA A 67 -13.25 -12.80 -0.68
C ALA A 67 -11.93 -12.06 -0.42
N VAL A 68 -11.66 -10.99 -1.16
CA VAL A 68 -10.50 -10.10 -0.93
C VAL A 68 -10.57 -9.45 0.44
N ARG A 69 -11.72 -8.92 0.86
CA ARG A 69 -11.88 -8.27 2.17
C ARG A 69 -11.70 -9.23 3.34
N ASN A 70 -12.20 -10.46 3.19
CA ASN A 70 -12.24 -11.46 4.24
C ASN A 70 -10.98 -12.32 4.31
N GLY A 71 -10.02 -12.16 3.39
CA GLY A 71 -8.78 -12.96 3.44
C GLY A 71 -8.93 -14.35 2.84
N GLU A 72 -9.92 -14.57 1.98
CA GLU A 72 -10.21 -15.88 1.39
C GLU A 72 -9.26 -16.22 0.24
N TYR A 73 -7.99 -16.47 0.57
CA TYR A 73 -6.90 -16.71 -0.37
C TYR A 73 -7.27 -17.70 -1.49
N LYS A 74 -7.85 -18.86 -1.13
CA LYS A 74 -8.20 -19.91 -2.11
C LYS A 74 -9.24 -19.43 -3.14
N GLN A 75 -10.16 -18.56 -2.75
CA GLN A 75 -11.15 -18.02 -3.68
C GLN A 75 -10.50 -17.01 -4.64
N VAL A 76 -9.60 -16.17 -4.13
CA VAL A 76 -8.86 -15.19 -4.95
C VAL A 76 -7.89 -15.89 -5.90
N GLU A 77 -7.14 -16.88 -5.41
CA GLU A 77 -6.23 -17.68 -6.25
C GLU A 77 -6.99 -18.41 -7.35
N LYS A 78 -8.13 -19.03 -7.02
CA LYS A 78 -9.00 -19.66 -8.00
C LYS A 78 -9.51 -18.65 -9.05
N ALA A 79 -9.89 -17.44 -8.63
CA ALA A 79 -10.32 -16.38 -9.53
C ALA A 79 -9.23 -15.99 -10.54
N LEU A 80 -7.99 -15.79 -10.06
CA LEU A 80 -6.87 -15.36 -10.90
C LEU A 80 -6.34 -16.50 -11.79
N VAL A 81 -6.15 -17.69 -11.24
CA VAL A 81 -5.49 -18.81 -11.93
C VAL A 81 -6.47 -19.60 -12.81
N ARG A 82 -7.65 -19.96 -12.28
CA ARG A 82 -8.59 -20.82 -13.00
C ARG A 82 -9.52 -20.03 -13.92
N PHE A 83 -9.97 -18.86 -13.47
CA PHE A 83 -10.92 -18.05 -14.24
C PHE A 83 -10.28 -16.88 -14.99
N HIS A 84 -8.93 -16.79 -14.95
CA HIS A 84 -8.16 -15.79 -15.68
C HIS A 84 -8.67 -14.36 -15.46
N ILE A 85 -9.16 -14.08 -14.25
CA ILE A 85 -9.61 -12.75 -13.89
C ILE A 85 -8.40 -11.83 -13.82
N ASP A 86 -8.50 -10.65 -14.45
CA ASP A 86 -7.44 -9.66 -14.44
C ASP A 86 -7.12 -9.26 -12.98
N PRO A 87 -5.87 -9.36 -12.51
CA PRO A 87 -5.48 -8.90 -11.17
C PRO A 87 -5.70 -7.40 -10.94
N ASN A 88 -5.80 -6.59 -12.00
CA ASN A 88 -6.14 -5.16 -11.96
C ASN A 88 -7.65 -4.89 -11.95
N SER A 89 -8.45 -5.94 -11.86
CA SER A 89 -9.89 -5.81 -11.71
C SER A 89 -10.26 -4.91 -10.52
N TYR A 90 -11.43 -4.29 -10.61
CA TYR A 90 -11.86 -3.25 -9.67
C TYR A 90 -13.29 -3.46 -9.16
N ASP A 91 -13.60 -2.82 -8.04
CA ASP A 91 -14.93 -2.75 -7.45
C ASP A 91 -15.86 -1.81 -8.24
N GLN A 92 -17.14 -1.69 -7.86
CA GLN A 92 -18.06 -0.77 -8.54
C GLN A 92 -17.71 0.71 -8.42
N SER A 93 -16.87 1.07 -7.44
CA SER A 93 -16.36 2.42 -7.27
C SER A 93 -15.13 2.68 -8.15
N GLY A 94 -14.72 1.71 -8.98
CA GLY A 94 -13.51 1.79 -9.79
C GLY A 94 -12.23 1.54 -8.99
N ARG A 95 -12.32 1.02 -7.75
CA ARG A 95 -11.13 0.76 -6.92
C ARG A 95 -10.54 -0.62 -7.25
N PRO A 96 -9.26 -0.72 -7.64
CA PRO A 96 -8.65 -2.03 -7.91
C PRO A 96 -8.64 -2.95 -6.68
N LEU A 97 -8.65 -4.26 -6.90
CA LEU A 97 -8.70 -5.25 -5.81
C LEU A 97 -7.56 -5.07 -4.80
N LEU A 98 -6.35 -4.78 -5.27
CA LEU A 98 -5.18 -4.56 -4.41
C LEU A 98 -5.41 -3.39 -3.43
N HIS A 99 -6.01 -2.31 -3.90
CA HIS A 99 -6.32 -1.12 -3.10
C HIS A 99 -7.38 -1.39 -2.02
N THR A 100 -8.15 -2.49 -2.16
CA THR A 100 -9.07 -2.98 -1.12
C THR A 100 -8.37 -3.94 -0.15
N ALA A 101 -7.48 -4.80 -0.64
CA ALA A 101 -6.73 -5.74 0.19
C ALA A 101 -5.88 -5.03 1.26
N VAL A 102 -5.27 -3.89 0.88
CA VAL A 102 -4.39 -3.10 1.75
C VAL A 102 -5.07 -2.60 3.04
N PRO A 103 -6.15 -1.79 3.00
CA PRO A 103 -6.82 -1.32 4.21
C PRO A 103 -7.51 -2.44 5.01
N CYS A 104 -7.78 -3.58 4.36
CA CYS A 104 -8.28 -4.80 5.01
C CYS A 104 -7.16 -5.65 5.63
N LYS A 105 -5.89 -5.24 5.51
CA LYS A 105 -4.69 -5.91 6.08
C LYS A 105 -4.47 -7.33 5.53
N GLN A 106 -4.91 -7.58 4.30
CA GLN A 106 -4.87 -8.92 3.69
C GLN A 106 -3.54 -9.14 2.96
N LEU A 107 -2.46 -9.32 3.72
CA LEU A 107 -1.09 -9.40 3.21
C LEU A 107 -0.90 -10.48 2.14
N GLU A 108 -1.38 -11.69 2.39
CA GLU A 108 -1.22 -12.81 1.44
C GLU A 108 -2.04 -12.61 0.16
N ILE A 109 -3.19 -11.96 0.25
CA ILE A 109 -3.99 -11.60 -0.93
C ILE A 109 -3.29 -10.48 -1.72
N ALA A 110 -2.75 -9.47 -1.05
CA ALA A 110 -1.97 -8.42 -1.71
C ALA A 110 -0.75 -9.01 -2.42
N ARG A 111 -0.04 -9.94 -1.78
CA ARG A 111 1.10 -10.68 -2.37
C ARG A 111 0.67 -11.45 -3.61
N LEU A 112 -0.44 -12.19 -3.53
CA LEU A 112 -0.99 -12.94 -4.64
C LEU A 112 -1.36 -12.04 -5.83
N LEU A 113 -2.06 -10.93 -5.56
CA LEU A 113 -2.45 -9.97 -6.60
C LEU A 113 -1.22 -9.37 -7.29
N LEU A 114 -0.22 -8.93 -6.53
CA LEU A 114 1.03 -8.38 -7.06
C LEU A 114 1.82 -9.42 -7.85
N TYR A 115 1.90 -10.67 -7.36
CA TYR A 115 2.54 -11.78 -8.04
C TYR A 115 1.93 -12.05 -9.43
N HIS A 116 0.61 -11.90 -9.55
CA HIS A 116 -0.08 -12.04 -10.83
C HIS A 116 -0.05 -10.78 -11.72
N GLY A 117 0.55 -9.67 -11.27
CA GLY A 117 0.71 -8.45 -12.07
C GLY A 117 -0.29 -7.34 -11.76
N ALA A 118 -0.90 -7.33 -10.57
CA ALA A 118 -1.64 -6.15 -10.11
C ALA A 118 -0.70 -4.94 -10.01
N SER A 119 -1.13 -3.81 -10.53
CA SER A 119 -0.43 -2.54 -10.38
C SER A 119 -0.70 -1.96 -8.99
N PRO A 120 0.34 -1.61 -8.21
CA PRO A 120 0.16 -0.88 -6.96
C PRO A 120 -0.24 0.58 -7.16
N ASP A 121 -0.02 1.11 -8.36
CA ASP A 121 -0.34 2.48 -8.73
C ASP A 121 -1.51 2.46 -9.74
N ASP A 122 -2.51 3.31 -9.51
CA ASP A 122 -3.62 3.53 -10.44
C ASP A 122 -3.64 5.03 -10.83
N PRO A 123 -3.71 5.37 -12.13
CA PRO A 123 -3.69 6.76 -12.56
C PRO A 123 -4.98 7.54 -12.23
N TYR A 124 -6.08 6.85 -11.91
CA TYR A 124 -7.39 7.42 -11.66
C TYR A 124 -7.83 7.32 -10.20
N PHE A 125 -7.09 6.59 -9.36
CA PHE A 125 -7.39 6.42 -7.93
C PHE A 125 -6.17 6.72 -7.04
N TYR A 126 -6.39 6.84 -5.74
CA TYR A 126 -5.28 6.86 -4.77
C TYR A 126 -4.45 5.58 -4.91
N GLY A 127 -3.13 5.65 -4.79
CA GLY A 127 -2.27 4.48 -4.89
C GLY A 127 -2.43 3.53 -3.70
N ALA A 128 -1.90 2.32 -3.81
CA ALA A 128 -1.96 1.31 -2.76
C ALA A 128 -1.26 1.78 -1.47
N VAL A 129 -0.16 2.54 -1.60
CA VAL A 129 0.56 3.16 -0.47
C VAL A 129 -0.33 4.18 0.26
N ASP A 130 -1.14 4.94 -0.47
CA ASP A 130 -2.04 5.93 0.13
C ASP A 130 -3.20 5.25 0.87
N CYS A 131 -3.67 4.12 0.35
CA CYS A 131 -4.65 3.27 1.01
C CYS A 131 -4.09 2.71 2.33
N TRP A 132 -2.80 2.34 2.36
CA TRP A 132 -2.10 1.91 3.58
C TRP A 132 -2.02 3.03 4.62
N CYS A 133 -1.73 4.26 4.20
CA CYS A 133 -1.58 5.43 5.09
C CYS A 133 -2.85 5.81 5.87
N ARG A 134 -4.02 5.24 5.53
CA ARG A 134 -5.30 5.62 6.14
C ARG A 134 -5.42 5.12 7.59
N ARG A 135 -4.91 3.92 7.89
CA ARG A 135 -4.89 3.31 9.23
C ARG A 135 -3.69 2.37 9.41
N PRO A 136 -2.45 2.88 9.35
CA PRO A 136 -1.28 2.02 9.51
C PRO A 136 -1.09 1.62 10.97
N THR A 137 -0.73 0.37 11.20
CA THR A 137 -0.21 -0.13 12.48
C THR A 137 1.20 -0.70 12.31
N VAL A 138 1.89 -0.99 13.43
CA VAL A 138 3.23 -1.59 13.41
C VAL A 138 3.24 -2.93 12.65
N GLU A 139 2.19 -3.74 12.83
CA GLU A 139 1.99 -5.03 12.17
C GLU A 139 1.83 -4.89 10.64
N ASP A 140 1.39 -3.73 10.16
CA ASP A 140 1.19 -3.49 8.73
C ASP A 140 2.49 -3.08 8.03
N ALA A 141 3.63 -3.05 8.73
CA ALA A 141 4.95 -2.78 8.13
C ALA A 141 5.22 -3.71 6.93
N SER A 142 4.94 -5.01 7.09
CA SER A 142 5.10 -6.02 6.03
C SER A 142 4.27 -5.72 4.78
N MET A 143 3.10 -5.09 4.94
CA MET A 143 2.28 -4.66 3.79
C MET A 143 2.97 -3.52 3.04
N LEU A 144 3.54 -2.54 3.75
CA LEU A 144 4.28 -1.47 3.08
C LEU A 144 5.56 -1.98 2.43
N GLU A 145 6.28 -2.93 3.05
CA GLU A 145 7.44 -3.58 2.43
C GLU A 145 7.09 -4.27 1.13
N LEU A 146 6.00 -5.04 1.13
CA LEU A 146 5.48 -5.71 -0.06
C LEU A 146 5.16 -4.70 -1.18
N LEU A 147 4.54 -3.56 -0.83
CA LEU A 147 4.25 -2.50 -1.80
C LEU A 147 5.53 -1.84 -2.33
N MET A 148 6.53 -1.59 -1.46
CA MET A 148 7.84 -1.08 -1.89
C MET A 148 8.55 -2.06 -2.84
N ASP A 149 8.53 -3.35 -2.53
CA ASP A 149 9.11 -4.40 -3.36
C ASP A 149 8.43 -4.49 -4.74
N ALA A 150 7.14 -4.20 -4.80
CA ALA A 150 6.38 -4.12 -6.04
C ALA A 150 6.54 -2.80 -6.80
N GLY A 151 7.40 -1.88 -6.33
CA GLY A 151 7.65 -0.62 -7.03
C GLY A 151 6.58 0.45 -6.81
N ALA A 152 5.73 0.30 -5.79
CA ALA A 152 4.65 1.24 -5.50
C ALA A 152 5.19 2.65 -5.24
N ARG A 153 4.45 3.67 -5.67
CA ARG A 153 4.78 5.08 -5.44
C ARG A 153 3.73 5.75 -4.57
N VAL A 154 4.12 6.86 -3.95
CA VAL A 154 3.13 7.77 -3.33
C VAL A 154 2.45 8.51 -4.47
N SER A 155 1.11 8.43 -4.56
CA SER A 155 0.42 9.16 -5.62
C SER A 155 0.55 10.66 -5.39
N GLY A 156 0.67 11.44 -6.47
CA GLY A 156 0.63 12.91 -6.39
C GLY A 156 -0.76 13.45 -6.00
N LEU A 157 -1.79 12.60 -6.07
CA LEU A 157 -3.16 12.91 -5.63
C LEU A 157 -3.32 12.79 -4.11
N SER A 158 -2.46 12.03 -3.45
CA SER A 158 -2.46 11.95 -2.00
C SER A 158 -1.69 13.11 -1.40
N ASN A 159 -2.01 13.40 -0.14
CA ASN A 159 -1.18 14.32 0.63
C ASN A 159 0.11 13.56 1.01
N PRO A 160 1.30 13.90 0.44
CA PRO A 160 2.56 13.23 0.77
C PRO A 160 2.90 13.33 2.28
N HIS A 161 2.29 14.28 2.98
CA HIS A 161 2.37 14.38 4.43
C HIS A 161 1.72 13.19 5.17
N SER A 162 0.81 12.44 4.55
CA SER A 162 0.14 11.29 5.18
C SER A 162 1.13 10.16 5.45
N LEU A 163 1.89 9.74 4.44
CA LEU A 163 2.92 8.71 4.60
C LEU A 163 3.98 9.15 5.62
N LEU A 164 4.49 10.37 5.46
CA LEU A 164 5.50 10.90 6.36
C LEU A 164 4.99 10.96 7.80
N ARG A 165 3.75 11.42 8.02
CA ARG A 165 3.13 11.44 9.35
C ARG A 165 3.04 10.04 9.94
N SER A 166 2.65 9.04 9.15
CA SER A 166 2.59 7.65 9.60
C SER A 166 3.96 7.11 10.00
N LEU A 167 5.01 7.38 9.21
CA LEU A 167 6.39 6.97 9.52
C LEU A 167 6.96 7.70 10.75
N ILE A 168 6.57 8.96 10.98
CA ILE A 168 6.97 9.74 12.16
C ILE A 168 6.31 9.18 13.42
N THR A 169 5.00 8.95 13.39
CA THR A 169 4.18 8.74 14.60
C THR A 169 4.16 7.30 15.10
N ILE A 170 4.35 6.31 14.22
CA ILE A 170 4.25 4.90 14.57
C ILE A 170 5.62 4.35 14.95
N PRO A 171 5.74 3.55 16.05
CA PRO A 171 7.00 3.01 16.53
C PRO A 171 7.45 1.79 15.71
N PHE A 172 7.80 2.03 14.46
CA PHE A 172 8.38 1.01 13.61
C PHE A 172 9.84 0.70 13.98
N GLU A 173 10.33 -0.45 13.53
CA GLU A 173 11.74 -0.82 13.65
C GLU A 173 12.65 0.08 12.81
N TYR A 174 13.87 0.30 13.30
CA TYR A 174 14.84 1.16 12.63
C TYR A 174 15.16 0.70 11.20
N ALA A 175 15.32 -0.61 10.98
CA ALA A 175 15.66 -1.15 9.66
C ALA A 175 14.57 -0.86 8.62
N PHE A 176 13.31 -1.12 8.99
CA PHE A 176 12.14 -0.80 8.15
C PHE A 176 12.04 0.70 7.88
N LEU A 177 12.13 1.55 8.91
CA LEU A 177 12.05 3.00 8.75
C LEU A 177 13.14 3.54 7.83
N ASN A 178 14.38 3.10 8.03
CA ASN A 178 15.52 3.53 7.21
C ASN A 178 15.29 3.19 5.73
N ARG A 179 14.77 1.98 5.46
CA ARG A 179 14.41 1.54 4.12
C ARG A 179 13.27 2.38 3.52
N ALA A 180 12.17 2.52 4.25
CA ALA A 180 10.98 3.24 3.78
C ALA A 180 11.24 4.72 3.51
N VAL A 181 11.97 5.39 4.42
CA VAL A 181 12.33 6.81 4.26
C VAL A 181 13.23 7.00 3.03
N ARG A 182 14.23 6.15 2.84
CA ARG A 182 15.11 6.23 1.66
C ARG A 182 14.35 5.97 0.36
N TYR A 183 13.44 5.00 0.37
CA TYR A 183 12.68 4.64 -0.83
C TYR A 183 11.68 5.72 -1.25
N PHE A 184 10.89 6.26 -0.31
CA PHE A 184 9.81 7.19 -0.63
C PHE A 184 10.20 8.67 -0.54
N LEU A 185 11.07 9.05 0.40
CA LEU A 185 11.33 10.44 0.77
C LEU A 185 12.68 10.98 0.25
N VAL A 186 13.52 10.11 -0.31
CA VAL A 186 14.75 10.52 -1.01
C VAL A 186 14.66 10.19 -2.51
N PRO A 187 13.73 10.79 -3.28
CA PRO A 187 13.79 10.72 -4.73
C PRO A 187 14.75 11.81 -5.24
N ASP A 188 15.78 11.36 -5.94
CA ASP A 188 16.79 12.15 -6.68
C ASP A 188 17.78 13.00 -5.84
N PRO A 189 19.09 12.66 -5.85
CA PRO A 189 20.15 13.52 -5.29
C PRO A 189 20.30 14.87 -6.01
N LEU A 190 19.63 15.06 -7.15
CA LEU A 190 19.63 16.29 -7.95
C LEU A 190 18.45 17.23 -7.65
N LYS A 191 17.45 16.79 -6.88
CA LYS A 191 16.34 17.63 -6.40
C LYS A 191 16.44 17.77 -4.89
N SER A 192 17.46 18.51 -4.45
CA SER A 192 17.58 18.94 -3.05
C SER A 192 16.30 19.68 -2.63
N GLY A 193 15.47 19.04 -1.81
CA GLY A 193 14.28 19.68 -1.26
C GLY A 193 13.08 18.78 -0.96
N VAL A 194 13.16 17.47 -1.14
CA VAL A 194 12.00 16.57 -0.92
C VAL A 194 11.62 16.47 0.57
N LEU A 195 12.58 16.62 1.48
CA LEU A 195 12.29 17.06 2.84
C LEU A 195 12.26 18.59 2.83
N GLY A 196 11.13 19.20 2.46
CA GLY A 196 10.94 20.64 2.59
C GLY A 196 11.39 21.10 3.99
N VAL A 197 12.54 21.78 4.04
CA VAL A 197 13.48 21.83 5.18
C VAL A 197 12.95 22.59 6.42
N HIS A 198 11.67 22.99 6.43
CA HIS A 198 11.06 23.78 7.50
C HIS A 198 9.81 23.14 8.13
N PHE A 199 9.08 22.26 7.44
CA PHE A 199 7.74 21.85 7.88
C PHE A 199 7.71 20.59 8.76
N ASN A 200 8.75 19.74 8.74
CA ASN A 200 8.69 18.39 9.34
C ASN A 200 9.59 18.15 10.55
N VAL A 201 10.55 19.04 10.83
CA VAL A 201 11.47 18.84 11.96
C VAL A 201 10.76 19.04 13.29
N ASP A 202 10.01 20.14 13.41
CA ASP A 202 9.24 20.44 14.63
C ASP A 202 8.19 19.36 14.92
N MET A 203 7.50 18.88 13.87
CA MET A 203 6.56 17.77 13.96
C MET A 203 7.25 16.46 14.38
N ALA A 204 8.43 16.17 13.82
CA ALA A 204 9.20 14.99 14.20
C ALA A 204 9.72 15.07 15.65
N ILE A 205 10.09 16.25 16.13
CA ILE A 205 10.47 16.46 17.54
C ILE A 205 9.23 16.31 18.43
N LYS A 206 8.10 16.86 18.03
CA LYS A 206 6.88 16.86 18.85
C LYS A 206 6.20 15.50 18.92
N GLN A 207 6.04 14.82 17.78
CA GLN A 207 5.22 13.61 17.61
C GLN A 207 6.02 12.40 17.13
N GLY A 208 7.30 12.57 16.79
CA GLY A 208 8.09 11.49 16.21
C GLY A 208 8.53 10.45 17.22
N THR A 209 8.95 9.30 16.69
CA THR A 209 9.56 8.23 17.47
C THR A 209 11.08 8.35 17.47
N VAL A 210 11.73 7.77 18.48
CA VAL A 210 13.21 7.79 18.59
C VAL A 210 13.84 7.14 17.38
N ASN A 211 13.32 6.00 16.90
CA ASN A 211 13.85 5.33 15.71
C ASN A 211 13.74 6.20 14.46
N PHE A 212 12.61 6.87 14.26
CA PHE A 212 12.46 7.83 13.15
C PHE A 212 13.49 8.96 13.27
N MET A 213 13.65 9.54 14.47
CA MET A 213 14.62 10.59 14.72
C MET A 213 16.06 10.16 14.40
N ARG A 214 16.43 8.91 14.76
CA ARG A 214 17.75 8.34 14.40
C ARG A 214 17.92 8.24 12.89
N VAL A 215 16.92 7.73 12.16
CA VAL A 215 16.97 7.68 10.69
C VAL A 215 17.10 9.09 10.11
N PHE A 216 16.31 10.03 10.62
CA PHE A 216 16.30 11.40 10.14
C PHE A 216 17.65 12.10 10.35
N LEU A 217 18.27 11.95 11.51
CA LEU A 217 19.62 12.45 11.80
C LEU A 217 20.71 11.81 10.92
N THR A 218 20.56 10.53 10.56
CA THR A 218 21.51 9.88 9.64
C THR A 218 21.42 10.39 8.21
N LEU A 219 20.25 10.88 7.79
CA LEU A 219 20.04 11.44 6.45
C LEU A 219 20.36 12.94 6.39
N GLU A 220 20.01 13.67 7.45
CA GLU A 220 20.16 15.13 7.57
C GLU A 220 20.99 15.48 8.82
N PRO A 221 22.33 15.38 8.77
CA PRO A 221 23.19 15.69 9.92
C PRO A 221 23.14 17.19 10.30
N ASN A 222 22.76 18.07 9.37
CA ASN A 222 22.62 19.51 9.61
C ASN A 222 21.40 19.87 10.47
N LEU A 223 20.53 18.91 10.80
CA LEU A 223 19.36 19.12 11.64
C LEU A 223 19.69 19.83 12.96
N LEU A 224 20.83 19.49 13.57
CA LEU A 224 21.29 20.06 14.84
C LEU A 224 21.70 21.54 14.75
N GLN A 225 22.01 22.01 13.54
CA GLN A 225 22.36 23.40 13.27
C GLN A 225 21.11 24.27 13.10
N TYR A 226 19.93 23.66 12.98
CA TYR A 226 18.71 24.40 12.78
C TYR A 226 18.38 25.28 13.99
N ARG A 227 17.88 26.48 13.72
CA ARG A 227 17.52 27.48 14.73
C ARG A 227 16.15 28.04 14.43
N TRP A 228 15.28 28.05 15.42
CA TRP A 228 13.96 28.68 15.31
C TRP A 228 13.86 29.88 16.22
N LYS A 229 13.41 31.01 15.68
CA LYS A 229 13.11 32.19 16.50
C LYS A 229 11.98 31.90 17.47
N LYS A 230 12.15 32.29 18.74
CA LYS A 230 11.07 32.21 19.73
C LYS A 230 9.98 33.22 19.41
N ARG A 231 8.72 32.84 19.71
CA ARG A 231 7.56 33.73 19.54
C ARG A 231 7.58 34.91 20.51
N ASP A 232 8.07 34.69 21.72
CA ASP A 232 8.03 35.68 22.81
C ASP A 232 9.26 36.59 22.83
N ASN A 233 10.39 36.15 22.26
CA ASN A 233 11.61 36.95 22.15
C ASN A 233 12.32 36.67 20.81
N PRO A 234 12.17 37.54 19.80
CA PRO A 234 12.72 37.30 18.46
C PRO A 234 14.26 37.32 18.39
N ASN A 235 14.94 37.73 19.47
CA ASN A 235 16.40 37.70 19.60
C ASN A 235 16.93 36.37 20.17
N GLU A 236 16.05 35.48 20.64
CA GLU A 236 16.42 34.15 21.11
C GLU A 236 16.02 33.09 20.08
N GLU A 237 16.93 32.16 19.84
CA GLU A 237 16.74 31.04 18.93
C GLU A 237 16.74 29.72 19.72
N ASP A 238 15.71 28.90 19.50
CA ASP A 238 15.69 27.52 20.00
C ASP A 238 16.48 26.63 19.06
N ASP A 239 17.37 25.85 19.64
CA ASP A 239 17.95 24.68 19.00
C ASP A 239 16.98 23.46 19.12
N PRO A 240 17.19 22.40 18.32
CA PRO A 240 16.30 21.22 18.33
C PRO A 240 16.22 20.54 19.71
N ILE A 241 17.29 20.60 20.50
CA ILE A 241 17.35 19.98 21.83
C ILE A 241 16.49 20.78 22.81
N THR A 242 16.64 22.11 22.88
CA THR A 242 15.80 22.95 23.75
C THR A 242 14.33 22.82 23.36
N ARG A 243 14.04 22.71 22.06
CA ARG A 243 12.66 22.50 21.60
C ARG A 243 12.09 21.14 22.01
N ALA A 244 12.87 20.06 21.92
CA ALA A 244 12.44 18.76 22.41
C ALA A 244 12.12 18.79 23.91
N ILE A 245 12.95 19.49 24.71
CA ILE A 245 12.72 19.68 26.14
C ILE A 245 11.44 20.50 26.38
N SER A 246 11.18 21.54 25.58
CA SER A 246 9.96 22.35 25.70
C SER A 246 8.66 21.55 25.43
N TYR A 247 8.75 20.49 24.65
CA TYR A 247 7.65 19.56 24.40
C TYR A 247 7.63 18.36 25.36
N ASP A 248 8.47 18.36 26.40
CA ASP A 248 8.63 17.26 27.36
C ASP A 248 9.06 15.93 26.71
N ARG A 249 9.74 16.00 25.56
CA ARG A 249 10.24 14.85 24.80
C ARG A 249 11.69 14.55 25.14
N TRP A 250 11.93 14.10 26.37
CA TRP A 250 13.27 13.77 26.87
C TRP A 250 13.96 12.63 26.11
N ASP A 251 13.16 11.69 25.62
CA ASP A 251 13.61 10.57 24.77
C ASP A 251 14.27 11.08 23.47
N ILE A 252 13.63 12.05 22.81
CA ILE A 252 14.18 12.69 21.61
C ILE A 252 15.34 13.61 21.96
N ALA A 253 15.26 14.37 23.06
CA ALA A 253 16.36 15.23 23.50
C ALA A 253 17.64 14.42 23.77
N HIS A 254 17.51 13.24 24.40
CA HIS A 254 18.62 12.32 24.61
C HIS A 254 19.18 11.81 23.27
N CYS A 255 18.31 11.35 22.37
CA CYS A 255 18.71 10.92 21.02
C CYS A 255 19.47 12.02 20.26
N LEU A 256 19.03 13.28 20.33
CA LEU A 256 19.70 14.40 19.67
C LEU A 256 21.09 14.67 20.27
N ARG A 257 21.24 14.53 21.59
CA ARG A 257 22.54 14.69 22.29
C ARG A 257 23.55 13.62 21.93
N GLU A 258 23.10 12.38 21.68
CA GLU A 258 23.99 11.29 21.26
C GLU A 258 24.63 11.57 19.88
N PHE A 259 23.89 12.21 18.98
CA PHE A 259 24.36 12.57 17.64
C PHE A 259 25.02 13.94 17.56
N ALA A 260 24.87 14.77 18.60
CA ALA A 260 25.60 16.03 18.67
C ALA A 260 27.09 15.74 18.75
N PRO A 261 27.94 16.46 17.99
CA PRO A 261 29.38 16.35 18.19
C PRO A 261 29.65 16.63 19.65
N ARG A 262 30.28 15.68 20.35
CA ARG A 262 30.82 15.94 21.69
C ARG A 262 31.74 17.13 21.52
N ASN A 263 31.30 18.31 21.94
CA ASN A 263 32.13 19.50 21.85
C ASN A 263 33.46 19.13 22.51
N ALA A 264 34.51 19.16 21.71
CA ALA A 264 35.88 19.08 22.16
C ALA A 264 36.18 20.33 22.98
N LYS A 265 35.74 20.35 24.25
CA LYS A 265 36.18 21.21 25.35
C LYS A 265 35.74 20.52 26.66
N ASN A 266 36.56 19.97 27.57
CA ASN A 266 38.01 19.92 27.74
C ASN A 266 38.81 21.13 27.25
N GLU A 267 38.25 22.30 27.50
CA GLU A 267 38.92 23.59 27.68
C GLU A 267 37.93 24.34 28.58
N SER A 268 38.19 24.66 29.84
CA SER A 268 39.46 25.00 30.47
C SER A 268 39.22 25.07 31.97
N SER A 269 40.18 24.53 32.72
CA SER A 269 40.74 25.06 33.97
C SER A 269 39.82 25.37 35.15
#